data_AF-A0ABD5WLD2-F1
#
_entry.id   AF-A0ABD5WLD2-F1
#
_cell.length_a   1.000
_cell.length_b   1.000
_cell.length_c   1.000
_cell.angle_alpha   90.00
_cell.angle_beta   90.00
_cell.angle_gamma   90.00
#
_symmetry.space_group_name_H-M   'P 1'
#
loop_
_entity.id
_entity.type
_entity.pdbx_description
1 polymer ?
#
loop_
_entity_poly.entity_id
_entity_poly.type
_entity_poly.pdbx_seq_one_letter_code
_entity_poly.pdbx_strand_id
1 'polypeptide(L)' 'MHAPRGESETDQHGATIPQSELRWVQLDAPRHAIEIGPNGRILDSRYHGGYDAWEVLLETYEGEVSG' A
#
# COMPACT_ATOMS: atom_id res chain seq x y z
N MET A 1 -26.39 -17.87 44.01
CA MET A 1 -26.74 -16.76 43.11
C MET A 1 -25.45 -16.04 42.73
N HIS A 2 -25.00 -16.17 41.48
CA HIS A 2 -23.91 -15.37 40.93
C HIS A 2 -24.47 -14.62 39.71
N ALA A 3 -24.36 -13.29 39.73
CA ALA A 3 -24.80 -12.42 38.66
C ALA A 3 -23.91 -12.59 37.40
N PRO A 4 -24.46 -12.46 36.18
CA PRO A 4 -23.64 -12.38 34.98
C PRO A 4 -22.94 -11.01 34.93
N ARG A 5 -21.61 -11.02 34.84
CA ARG A 5 -20.79 -9.81 34.64
C ARG A 5 -20.94 -9.40 33.19
N GLY A 6 -21.39 -8.17 33.00
CA GLY A 6 -21.82 -7.58 31.73
C GLY A 6 -20.83 -7.75 30.58
N GLU A 7 -21.45 -7.90 29.42
CA GLU A 7 -20.89 -7.78 28.08
C GLU A 7 -20.02 -6.51 28.01
N SER A 8 -18.74 -6.67 27.70
CA SER A 8 -17.96 -5.56 27.16
C SER A 8 -18.16 -5.59 25.65
N GLU A 9 -19.24 -4.94 25.20
CA GLU A 9 -19.36 -4.47 23.82
C GLU A 9 -18.15 -3.58 23.54
N THR A 10 -17.14 -4.17 22.92
CA THR A 10 -16.07 -3.39 22.30
C THR A 10 -16.69 -2.83 21.04
N ASP A 11 -17.08 -1.56 21.08
CA ASP A 11 -17.45 -0.75 19.92
C ASP A 11 -16.31 -0.84 18.90
N GLN A 12 -16.44 -1.79 17.98
CA GLN A 12 -15.64 -1.88 16.77
C GLN A 12 -16.09 -0.73 15.86
N HIS A 13 -15.63 0.47 16.17
CA HIS A 13 -15.48 1.51 15.16
C HIS A 13 -14.53 0.96 14.11
N GLY A 14 -15.12 0.32 13.09
CA GLY A 14 -14.43 -0.24 11.95
C GLY A 14 -13.78 0.86 11.14
N ALA A 15 -12.64 1.35 11.60
CA ALA A 15 -11.67 2.00 10.72
C ALA A 15 -11.27 0.93 9.71
N THR A 16 -11.82 1.00 8.50
CA THR A 16 -11.37 0.19 7.38
C THR A 16 -9.92 0.57 7.14
N ILE A 17 -8.99 -0.25 7.61
CA ILE A 17 -7.57 -0.05 7.34
C ILE A 17 -7.43 -0.05 5.81
N PRO A 18 -6.85 1.00 5.21
CA PRO A 18 -6.61 1.05 3.76
C PRO A 18 -5.90 -0.23 3.35
N GLN A 19 -6.53 -1.01 2.47
CA GLN A 19 -5.91 -2.23 1.98
C GLN A 19 -4.78 -1.81 1.03
N SER A 20 -3.56 -2.27 1.31
CA SER A 20 -2.45 -2.07 0.39
C SER A 20 -2.43 -3.13 -0.69
N GLU A 21 -2.10 -2.71 -1.91
CA GLU A 21 -1.81 -3.57 -3.05
C GLU A 21 -0.30 -3.56 -3.29
N LEU A 22 0.29 -4.75 -3.45
CA LEU A 22 1.70 -4.93 -3.80
C LEU A 22 1.82 -5.46 -5.22
N ARG A 23 2.57 -4.75 -6.07
CA ARG A 23 2.83 -5.19 -7.46
C ARG A 23 4.24 -4.84 -7.92
N TRP A 24 4.81 -5.71 -8.75
CA TRP A 24 6.02 -5.40 -9.50
C TRP A 24 5.66 -4.61 -10.75
N VAL A 25 6.35 -3.50 -10.98
CA VAL A 25 6.18 -2.62 -12.15
C VAL A 25 7.53 -2.47 -12.85
N GLN A 26 7.53 -2.57 -14.17
CA GLN A 26 8.72 -2.33 -15.00
C GLN A 26 8.73 -0.88 -15.50
N LEU A 27 9.87 -0.22 -15.37
CA LEU A 27 10.14 1.13 -15.84
C LEU A 27 11.19 1.06 -16.95
N ASP A 28 10.74 1.16 -18.20
CA ASP A 28 11.61 1.10 -19.37
C ASP A 28 12.30 2.44 -19.64
N ALA A 29 13.58 2.40 -19.99
CA ALA A 29 14.39 3.58 -20.33
C ALA A 29 14.27 4.70 -19.27
N PRO A 30 14.80 4.48 -18.05
CA PRO A 30 14.61 5.33 -16.87
C PRO A 30 15.40 6.65 -16.96
N ARG A 31 15.01 7.51 -17.90
CA ARG A 31 15.50 8.89 -18.06
C ARG A 31 14.49 9.93 -17.56
N HIS A 32 13.25 9.49 -17.29
CA HIS A 32 12.17 10.33 -16.81
C HIS A 32 11.74 9.86 -15.43
N ALA A 33 11.54 10.80 -14.51
CA ALA A 33 10.88 10.52 -13.25
C ALA A 33 9.45 10.08 -13.55
N ILE A 34 9.05 8.93 -13.01
CA ILE A 34 7.68 8.42 -13.10
C ILE A 34 6.98 8.75 -11.78
N GLU A 35 5.84 9.42 -11.89
CA GLU A 35 4.98 9.70 -10.73
C GLU A 35 4.28 8.41 -10.30
N ILE A 36 4.42 8.05 -9.03
CA ILE A 36 3.90 6.80 -8.44
C ILE A 36 2.52 7.04 -7.77
N GLY A 37 2.02 8.28 -7.86
CA GLY A 37 0.80 8.73 -7.21
C GLY A 37 1.01 9.08 -5.73
N PRO A 38 0.04 9.77 -5.11
CA PRO A 38 0.18 10.34 -3.76
C PRO A 38 0.31 9.29 -2.64
N ASN A 39 -0.20 8.08 -2.89
CA ASN A 39 -0.22 6.97 -1.93
C ASN A 39 0.71 5.82 -2.35
N GLY A 40 1.71 6.10 -3.18
CA GLY A 40 2.66 5.12 -3.69
C GLY A 40 3.95 5.09 -2.88
N ARG A 41 4.41 3.90 -2.49
CA ARG A 41 5.70 3.68 -1.83
C ARG A 41 6.51 2.62 -2.56
N ILE A 42 7.76 2.94 -2.90
CA ILE A 42 8.72 1.95 -3.38
C ILE A 42 9.27 1.18 -2.18
N LEU A 43 9.17 -0.14 -2.23
CA LEU A 43 9.71 -1.03 -1.21
C LEU A 43 11.02 -1.69 -1.64
N ASP A 44 11.16 -1.97 -2.94
CA ASP A 44 12.35 -2.60 -3.52
C ASP A 44 12.52 -2.20 -4.99
N SER A 45 13.74 -2.32 -5.51
CA SER A 45 14.04 -2.02 -6.91
C SER A 45 15.24 -2.81 -7.42
N ARG A 46 15.19 -3.19 -8.70
CA ARG A 46 16.26 -3.89 -9.40
C ARG A 46 16.49 -3.30 -10.79
N TYR A 47 17.74 -2.98 -11.10
CA TYR A 47 18.12 -2.54 -12.44
C TYR A 47 18.51 -3.72 -13.33
N HIS A 48 18.04 -3.69 -14.58
CA HIS A 48 18.29 -4.66 -15.63
C HIS A 48 19.05 -4.01 -16.79
N GLY A 49 20.39 -4.07 -16.72
CA GLY A 49 21.26 -3.43 -17.72
C GLY A 49 21.20 -4.04 -19.13
N GLY A 50 20.65 -5.25 -19.29
CA GLY A 50 20.52 -5.89 -20.60
C GLY A 50 19.50 -5.23 -21.52
N TYR A 51 18.52 -4.51 -20.95
CA TYR A 51 17.46 -3.82 -21.69
C TYR A 51 17.10 -2.46 -21.08
N ASP A 52 18.01 -1.90 -20.25
CA ASP A 52 17.90 -0.57 -19.63
C ASP A 52 16.55 -0.30 -18.97
N ALA A 53 16.20 -1.13 -17.98
CA ALA A 53 14.94 -1.02 -17.25
C ALA A 53 15.12 -1.22 -15.74
N TRP A 54 14.21 -0.65 -14.95
CA TRP A 54 14.05 -0.97 -13.54
C TRP A 54 12.80 -1.82 -13.32
N GLU A 55 12.91 -2.88 -12.53
CA GLU A 55 11.77 -3.48 -11.86
C GLU A 55 11.64 -2.88 -10.47
N VAL A 56 10.45 -2.46 -10.09
CA VAL A 56 10.18 -1.78 -8.82
C VAL A 56 9.02 -2.48 -8.11
N LEU A 57 9.22 -2.82 -6.84
CA LEU A 57 8.14 -3.31 -5.98
C LEU A 57 7.40 -2.11 -5.41
N LEU A 58 6.17 -1.94 -5.85
CA LEU A 58 5.32 -0.83 -5.50
C LEU A 58 4.22 -1.29 -4.52
N GLU A 59 4.13 -0.58 -3.41
CA GLU A 59 2.98 -0.59 -2.51
C GLU A 59 2.09 0.62 -2.81
N THR A 60 0.80 0.39 -3.08
CA THR A 60 -0.22 1.45 -3.21
C THR A 60 -1.33 1.23 -2.20
N TYR A 61 -1.83 2.31 -1.60
CA TYR A 61 -2.97 2.26 -0.67
C TYR A 61 -4.23 2.83 -1.33
N GLU A 62 -5.32 2.07 -1.31
CA GLU A 62 -6.63 2.63 -1.66
C GLU A 62 -7.13 3.52 -0.51
N GLY A 63 -7.27 4.82 -0.78
CA GLY A 63 -7.73 5.80 0.19
C GLY A 63 -7.28 7.21 -0.14
N GLU A 64 -8.02 7.87 -1.03
CA GLU A 64 -8.23 9.30 -0.81
C GLU A 64 -8.98 9.42 0.53
N VAL A 65 -8.32 9.93 1.56
CA VAL A 65 -9.08 10.72 2.52
C VAL A 65 -9.48 11.95 1.74
N SER A 66 -10.73 11.98 1.26
CA SER A 66 -11.33 13.19 0.71
C SER A 66 -11.04 14.34 1.67
N GLY A 67 -10.24 15.31 1.20
CA GLY A 67 -9.92 16.55 1.88
C GLY A 67 -10.16 17.70 0.94
#